data_AF-A0A965MQ00-F1
#
_entry.id   AF-A0A965MQ00-F1
#
_cell.length_a   1.000
_cell.length_b   1.000
_cell.length_c   1.000
_cell.angle_alpha   90.00
_cell.angle_beta   90.00
_cell.angle_gamma   90.00
#
_symmetry.space_group_name_H-M   'P 1'
#
loop_
_entity.id
_entity.type
_entity.pdbx_description
1 polymer ?
#
loop_
_entity_poly.entity_id
_entity_poly.type
_entity_poly.pdbx_seq_one_letter_code
_entity_poly.pdbx_strand_id
1 'polypeptide(L)'
;MSREPTFRFDYSLRSDVGLVRQANEDSGMACDVLLAVADGLGGHACGEIASKLAVTHMATLIDPAHSPDDMAAHLHSAINAIADDIAAHVTTDPESYGMGTTLTCLALAGETLVVGHIGDSRAYLLRDRAFEQLTIDHTYVQQLLTAGDITPAQVKTHPQRSVILRAIGANKGSHPDVSIREIQAGDRVLVCSDGLSGEVSDSELEQVLRDTPDPTAAVTALIELALDGGAHDNVTCIVADVVAVTNGVDVDPLLVGAAVEPHESSTSVLPTHADPDQEVTIDRSAWRKTVRRYRTLLVFLAGMLTTIAVIMLVVWSQWWVGARDGHVVIGRGMSEPVLGVQFSQIVETSKILDLQLPAFQREQVAATIHASSLSHAQRIVNSLTCTIVETGQWCPSR
;
A
#
# COMPACT_ATOMS: atom_id res chain seq x y z
N MET A 1 10.99 39.59 -22.67
CA MET A 1 10.06 40.21 -21.71
C MET A 1 9.73 39.12 -20.72
N SER A 2 10.26 39.20 -19.50
CA SER A 2 9.88 38.29 -18.41
C SER A 2 8.38 38.47 -18.18
N ARG A 3 7.59 37.41 -18.39
CA ARG A 3 6.18 37.43 -18.02
C ARG A 3 6.13 37.32 -16.50
N GLU A 4 5.40 38.21 -15.86
CA GLU A 4 5.12 38.07 -14.43
C GLU A 4 4.33 36.77 -14.20
N PRO A 5 4.61 36.05 -13.10
CA PRO A 5 3.92 34.81 -12.79
C PRO A 5 2.42 35.08 -12.62
N THR A 6 1.58 34.26 -13.26
CA THR A 6 0.12 34.40 -13.22
C THR A 6 -0.47 33.69 -12.00
N PHE A 7 0.13 32.55 -11.65
CA PHE A 7 -0.27 31.75 -10.50
C PHE A 7 0.90 31.54 -9.54
N ARG A 8 0.55 31.24 -8.29
CA ARG A 8 1.43 30.71 -7.25
C ARG A 8 0.75 29.56 -6.51
N PHE A 9 1.53 28.78 -5.79
CA PHE A 9 1.05 27.78 -4.85
C PHE A 9 0.80 28.42 -3.49
N ASP A 10 -0.35 28.12 -2.89
CA ASP A 10 -0.58 28.23 -1.45
C ASP A 10 -0.51 26.83 -0.87
N TYR A 11 0.55 26.53 -0.11
CA TYR A 11 0.99 25.17 0.11
C TYR A 11 1.28 24.84 1.57
N SER A 12 1.25 23.53 1.85
CA SER A 12 1.83 22.95 3.05
C SER A 12 2.59 21.69 2.65
N LEU A 13 3.72 21.42 3.32
CA LEU A 13 4.41 20.14 3.21
C LEU A 13 4.77 19.56 4.56
N ARG A 14 4.83 18.22 4.62
CA ARG A 14 5.38 17.47 5.75
C ARG A 14 6.07 16.21 5.29
N SER A 15 7.01 15.78 6.11
CA SER A 15 7.69 14.50 6.00
C SER A 15 7.72 13.85 7.38
N ASP A 16 7.48 12.55 7.44
CA ASP A 16 7.50 11.71 8.63
C ASP A 16 8.36 10.47 8.37
N VAL A 17 9.08 9.99 9.39
CA VAL A 17 9.95 8.80 9.27
C VAL A 17 9.11 7.53 9.07
N GLY A 18 7.83 7.54 9.46
CA GLY A 18 7.00 6.35 9.52
C GLY A 18 7.26 5.53 10.78
N LEU A 19 6.69 4.33 10.83
CA LEU A 19 6.71 3.49 12.04
C LEU A 19 7.78 2.40 12.02
N VAL A 20 8.34 2.10 10.85
CA VAL A 20 9.25 0.96 10.65
C VAL A 20 10.69 1.39 10.34
N ARG A 21 10.88 2.48 9.60
CA ARG A 21 12.20 2.99 9.23
C ARG A 21 12.88 3.67 10.42
N GLN A 22 14.21 3.65 10.44
CA GLN A 22 15.03 4.29 11.50
C GLN A 22 15.44 5.72 11.17
N ALA A 23 15.54 6.03 9.87
CA ALA A 23 15.94 7.31 9.34
C ALA A 23 14.96 7.71 8.23
N ASN A 24 14.96 9.01 7.94
CA ASN A 24 14.19 9.55 6.83
C ASN A 24 15.11 9.69 5.62
N GLU A 25 14.83 8.92 4.58
CA GLU A 25 15.52 8.96 3.30
C GLU A 25 14.74 9.81 2.27
N ASP A 26 13.53 10.26 2.60
CA ASP A 26 12.78 11.22 1.79
C ASP A 26 13.28 12.65 2.00
N SER A 27 13.21 13.44 0.93
CA SER A 27 13.36 14.90 0.96
C SER A 27 12.20 15.58 0.26
N GLY A 28 11.75 16.71 0.80
CA GLY A 28 10.73 17.54 0.20
C GLY A 28 11.14 19.01 0.15
N MET A 29 10.68 19.72 -0.88
CA MET A 29 10.88 21.15 -1.07
C MET A 29 9.62 21.81 -1.63
N ALA A 30 9.26 22.98 -1.11
CA ALA A 30 8.17 23.78 -1.66
C ALA A 30 8.42 25.29 -1.54
N CYS A 31 8.12 26.02 -2.60
CA CYS A 31 7.95 27.47 -2.64
C CYS A 31 6.72 27.82 -3.50
N ASP A 32 6.42 29.10 -3.66
CA ASP A 32 5.24 29.57 -4.39
C ASP A 32 5.20 29.14 -5.87
N VAL A 33 6.31 28.71 -6.47
CA VAL A 33 6.38 28.32 -7.90
C VAL A 33 6.87 26.91 -8.17
N LEU A 34 7.34 26.20 -7.14
CA LEU A 34 7.95 24.89 -7.31
C LEU A 34 7.67 23.99 -6.10
N LEU A 35 7.17 22.80 -6.37
CA LEU A 35 6.98 21.72 -5.39
C LEU A 35 7.83 20.52 -5.84
N ALA A 36 8.52 19.85 -4.93
CA ALA A 36 9.31 18.66 -5.24
C ALA A 36 9.33 17.68 -4.07
N VAL A 37 9.19 16.39 -4.39
CA VAL A 37 9.43 15.27 -3.48
C VAL A 37 10.42 14.31 -4.12
N ALA A 38 11.38 13.86 -3.33
CA ALA A 38 12.38 12.88 -3.72
C ALA A 38 12.46 11.79 -2.65
N ASP A 39 12.32 10.53 -3.06
CA ASP A 39 12.43 9.35 -2.19
C ASP A 39 13.80 8.71 -2.39
N GLY A 40 14.56 8.59 -1.32
CA GLY A 40 15.93 8.11 -1.31
C GLY A 40 16.02 6.59 -1.37
N LEU A 41 16.78 6.07 -2.33
CA LEU A 41 16.98 4.65 -2.57
C LEU A 41 18.42 4.26 -2.20
N GLY A 42 18.60 3.24 -1.38
CA GLY A 42 19.92 2.70 -1.07
C GLY A 42 19.89 1.62 0.01
N GLY A 43 20.92 0.77 0.04
CA GLY A 43 21.20 -0.10 1.18
C GLY A 43 22.45 0.42 1.89
N HIS A 44 22.31 0.82 3.17
CA HIS A 44 23.30 1.53 4.03
C HIS A 44 23.26 3.07 3.98
N ALA A 45 22.12 3.69 4.29
CA ALA A 45 22.03 5.14 4.57
C ALA A 45 22.71 6.03 3.51
N CYS A 46 22.38 5.78 2.25
CA CYS A 46 22.78 6.64 1.13
C CYS A 46 21.56 7.30 0.47
N GLY A 47 20.35 6.84 0.79
CA GLY A 47 19.12 7.38 0.23
C GLY A 47 18.91 8.83 0.61
N GLU A 48 19.21 9.20 1.86
CA GLU A 48 19.06 10.56 2.38
C GLU A 48 20.00 11.55 1.66
N ILE A 49 21.19 11.11 1.26
CA ILE A 49 22.15 11.93 0.52
C ILE A 49 21.61 12.17 -0.89
N ALA A 50 21.15 11.11 -1.57
CA ALA A 50 20.61 11.21 -2.92
C ALA A 50 19.36 12.10 -2.99
N SER A 51 18.39 11.90 -2.10
CA SER A 51 17.16 12.69 -2.10
C SER A 51 17.42 14.16 -1.75
N LYS A 52 18.35 14.43 -0.82
CA LYS A 52 18.80 15.78 -0.49
C LYS A 52 19.44 16.47 -1.70
N LEU A 53 20.35 15.78 -2.41
CA LEU A 53 20.95 16.31 -3.64
C LEU A 53 19.86 16.63 -4.67
N ALA A 54 18.88 15.74 -4.85
CA ALA A 54 17.80 15.96 -5.81
C ALA A 54 17.00 17.24 -5.53
N VAL A 55 16.50 17.43 -4.31
CA VAL A 55 15.75 18.66 -3.99
C VAL A 55 16.63 19.92 -3.99
N THR A 56 17.92 19.81 -3.64
CA THR A 56 18.86 20.93 -3.70
C THR A 56 19.05 21.42 -5.14
N HIS A 57 19.18 20.51 -6.09
CA HIS A 57 19.25 20.85 -7.52
C HIS A 57 17.94 21.45 -8.04
N MET A 58 16.79 21.07 -7.47
CA MET A 58 15.51 21.68 -7.85
C MET A 58 15.45 23.17 -7.54
N ALA A 59 16.20 23.67 -6.55
CA ALA A 59 16.27 25.10 -6.26
C ALA A 59 16.80 25.93 -7.46
N THR A 60 17.55 25.32 -8.38
CA THR A 60 18.04 25.98 -9.60
C THR A 60 16.93 26.29 -10.62
N LEU A 61 15.77 25.64 -10.50
CA LEU A 61 14.61 25.88 -11.36
C LEU A 61 13.74 27.06 -10.87
N ILE A 62 14.00 27.57 -9.67
CA ILE A 62 13.22 28.65 -9.06
C ILE A 62 13.55 29.98 -9.76
N ASP A 63 12.91 30.18 -10.91
CA ASP A 63 12.82 31.46 -11.59
C ASP A 63 11.39 31.63 -12.13
N PRO A 64 10.59 32.54 -11.54
CA PRO A 64 9.23 32.82 -11.99
C PRO A 64 9.13 33.32 -13.44
N ALA A 65 10.24 33.73 -14.06
CA ALA A 65 10.28 34.21 -15.43
C ALA A 65 10.47 33.10 -16.49
N HIS A 66 10.71 31.86 -16.08
CA HIS A 66 10.88 30.74 -17.02
C HIS A 66 9.63 30.53 -17.88
N SER A 67 9.85 30.34 -19.18
CA SER A 67 8.80 29.79 -20.05
C SER A 67 8.62 28.28 -19.79
N PRO A 68 7.51 27.66 -20.21
CA PRO A 68 7.30 26.23 -20.02
C PRO A 68 8.39 25.36 -20.69
N ASP A 69 8.85 25.77 -21.87
CA ASP A 69 9.92 25.07 -22.61
C ASP A 69 11.27 25.25 -21.91
N ASP A 70 11.56 26.45 -21.39
CA ASP A 70 12.77 26.70 -20.60
C ASP A 70 12.75 25.86 -19.33
N MET A 71 11.63 25.84 -18.59
CA MET A 71 11.47 25.04 -17.37
C MET A 71 11.71 23.55 -17.64
N ALA A 72 11.14 23.01 -18.72
CA ALA A 72 11.36 21.63 -19.13
C ALA A 72 12.85 21.34 -19.45
N ALA A 73 13.52 22.24 -20.16
CA ALA A 73 14.95 22.10 -20.47
C ALA A 73 15.84 22.19 -19.22
N HIS A 74 15.53 23.11 -18.30
CA HIS A 74 16.23 23.24 -17.02
C HIS A 74 16.02 22.01 -16.14
N LEU A 75 14.82 21.45 -16.11
CA LEU A 75 14.54 20.20 -15.40
C LEU A 75 15.39 19.03 -15.92
N HIS A 76 15.48 18.86 -17.25
CA HIS A 76 16.36 17.85 -17.83
C HIS A 76 17.83 18.06 -17.43
N SER A 77 18.28 19.31 -17.40
CA SER A 77 19.65 19.67 -17.04
C SER A 77 19.94 19.41 -15.56
N ALA A 78 19.01 19.78 -14.68
CA ALA A 78 19.10 19.55 -13.24
C ALA A 78 19.15 18.05 -12.92
N ILE A 79 18.36 17.22 -13.60
CA ILE A 79 18.36 15.76 -13.38
C ILE A 79 19.68 15.12 -13.82
N ASN A 80 20.27 15.58 -14.92
CA ASN A 80 21.60 15.13 -15.30
C ASN A 80 22.65 15.54 -14.27
N ALA A 81 22.58 16.77 -13.74
CA ALA A 81 23.49 17.24 -12.69
C ALA A 81 23.35 16.43 -11.40
N ILE A 82 22.13 16.07 -11.00
CA ILE A 82 21.89 15.17 -9.86
C ILE A 82 22.54 13.80 -10.10
N ALA A 83 22.37 13.23 -11.30
CA ALA A 83 22.95 11.93 -11.64
C ALA A 83 24.49 11.97 -11.61
N ASP A 84 25.09 13.05 -12.12
CA ASP A 84 26.54 13.26 -12.10
C ASP A 84 27.07 13.41 -10.67
N ASP A 85 26.38 14.16 -9.81
CA ASP A 85 26.75 14.33 -8.41
C ASP A 85 26.62 13.04 -7.60
N ILE A 86 25.55 12.25 -7.83
CA ILE A 86 25.41 10.91 -7.24
C ILE A 86 26.58 10.01 -7.69
N ALA A 87 26.91 10.01 -8.98
CA ALA A 87 28.02 9.21 -9.50
C ALA A 87 29.38 9.65 -8.95
N ALA A 88 29.59 10.96 -8.76
CA ALA A 88 30.78 11.50 -8.13
C ALA A 88 30.87 11.05 -6.66
N HIS A 89 29.76 11.07 -5.93
CA HIS A 89 29.70 10.61 -4.54
C HIS A 89 30.04 9.12 -4.41
N VAL A 90 29.47 8.25 -5.25
CA VAL A 90 29.80 6.81 -5.27
C VAL A 90 31.27 6.56 -5.64
N THR A 91 31.88 7.45 -6.42
CA THR A 91 33.32 7.36 -6.73
C THR A 91 34.18 7.68 -5.51
N THR A 92 33.76 8.64 -4.68
CA THR A 92 34.47 9.00 -3.44
C THR A 92 34.21 8.05 -2.29
N ASP A 93 33.01 7.48 -2.22
CA ASP A 93 32.60 6.50 -1.23
C ASP A 93 31.96 5.28 -1.92
N PRO A 94 32.76 4.23 -2.20
CA PRO A 94 32.26 3.02 -2.85
C PRO A 94 31.21 2.24 -2.04
N GLU A 95 31.07 2.48 -0.73
CA GLU A 95 30.01 1.85 0.08
C GLU A 95 28.62 2.40 -0.29
N SER A 96 28.57 3.59 -0.89
CA SER A 96 27.36 4.20 -1.45
C SER A 96 26.91 3.59 -2.80
N TYR A 97 27.48 2.45 -3.19
CA TYR A 97 27.08 1.77 -4.43
C TYR A 97 25.60 1.39 -4.42
N GLY A 98 24.89 1.80 -5.48
CA GLY A 98 23.43 1.59 -5.59
C GLY A 98 22.59 2.73 -5.02
N MET A 99 23.23 3.79 -4.50
CA MET A 99 22.57 5.04 -4.15
C MET A 99 21.80 5.61 -5.35
N GLY A 100 20.56 6.04 -5.08
CA GLY A 100 19.74 6.73 -6.04
C GLY A 100 18.57 7.43 -5.39
N THR A 101 17.75 8.09 -6.17
CA THR A 101 16.52 8.70 -5.65
C THR A 101 15.46 8.80 -6.74
N THR A 102 14.20 8.79 -6.34
CA THR A 102 13.09 9.25 -7.19
C THR A 102 13.06 10.78 -7.22
N LEU A 103 12.30 11.35 -8.15
CA LEU A 103 11.99 12.77 -8.14
C LEU A 103 10.65 12.99 -8.81
N THR A 104 9.73 13.66 -8.11
CA THR A 104 8.51 14.20 -8.69
C THR A 104 8.40 15.67 -8.33
N CYS A 105 8.27 16.52 -9.35
CA CYS A 105 8.18 17.96 -9.16
C CYS A 105 7.10 18.60 -10.03
N LEU A 106 6.55 19.70 -9.52
CA LEU A 106 5.53 20.53 -10.15
C LEU A 106 6.01 21.97 -10.15
N ALA A 107 6.17 22.56 -11.34
CA ALA A 107 6.64 23.93 -11.50
C ALA A 107 5.62 24.78 -12.27
N LEU A 108 5.34 25.98 -11.77
CA LEU A 108 4.47 26.95 -12.45
C LEU A 108 5.26 27.74 -13.49
N ALA A 109 4.70 27.87 -14.69
CA ALA A 109 5.26 28.67 -15.78
C ALA A 109 4.13 29.46 -16.48
N GLY A 110 3.75 30.60 -15.88
CA GLY A 110 2.59 31.38 -16.34
C GLY A 110 1.27 30.68 -16.00
N GLU A 111 0.53 30.24 -17.03
CA GLU A 111 -0.76 29.53 -16.91
C GLU A 111 -0.61 28.01 -17.09
N THR A 112 0.62 27.49 -17.05
CA THR A 112 0.88 26.06 -17.17
C THR A 112 1.61 25.51 -15.95
N LEU A 113 1.41 24.20 -15.76
CA LEU A 113 2.08 23.36 -14.79
C LEU A 113 3.01 22.42 -15.55
N VAL A 114 4.32 22.52 -15.30
CA VAL A 114 5.32 21.59 -15.79
C VAL A 114 5.49 20.49 -14.75
N VAL A 115 5.22 19.25 -15.14
CA VAL A 115 5.33 18.06 -14.30
C VAL A 115 6.60 17.31 -14.69
N GLY A 116 7.52 17.18 -13.75
CA GLY A 116 8.73 16.36 -13.87
C GLY A 116 8.63 15.10 -13.03
N HIS A 117 8.94 13.94 -13.60
CA HIS A 117 8.78 12.68 -12.87
C HIS A 117 9.80 11.61 -13.26
N ILE A 118 10.38 10.97 -12.24
CA ILE A 118 11.18 9.74 -12.34
C ILE A 118 11.07 8.94 -11.04
N GLY A 119 10.45 7.76 -11.11
CA GLY A 119 10.33 6.84 -9.97
C GLY A 119 8.88 6.47 -9.76
N ASP A 120 8.46 6.29 -8.53
CA ASP A 120 7.09 5.88 -8.15
C ASP A 120 6.45 6.76 -7.09
N SER A 121 7.12 7.85 -6.71
CA SER A 121 6.44 9.02 -6.14
C SER A 121 5.39 9.56 -7.12
N ARG A 122 4.34 10.20 -6.60
CA ARG A 122 3.17 10.55 -7.42
C ARG A 122 2.78 12.00 -7.29
N ALA A 123 2.23 12.54 -8.38
CA ALA A 123 1.52 13.82 -8.36
C ALA A 123 0.07 13.62 -8.81
N TYR A 124 -0.85 14.37 -8.20
CA TYR A 124 -2.28 14.34 -8.48
C TYR A 124 -2.81 15.77 -8.67
N LEU A 125 -3.85 15.89 -9.49
CA LEU A 125 -4.62 17.12 -9.69
C LEU A 125 -6.08 16.86 -9.31
N LEU A 126 -6.61 17.73 -8.45
CA LEU A 126 -8.01 17.84 -8.11
C LEU A 126 -8.57 19.12 -8.74
N ARG A 127 -9.46 18.95 -9.71
CA ARG A 127 -10.18 20.04 -10.38
C ARG A 127 -11.66 19.74 -10.41
N ASP A 128 -12.46 20.59 -9.79
CA ASP A 128 -13.91 20.43 -9.66
C ASP A 128 -14.30 19.04 -9.12
N ARG A 129 -14.72 18.13 -10.01
CA ARG A 129 -15.15 16.75 -9.72
C ARG A 129 -14.16 15.69 -10.19
N ALA A 130 -13.09 16.08 -10.87
CA ALA A 130 -12.07 15.16 -11.37
C ALA A 130 -10.88 15.10 -10.39
N PHE A 131 -10.46 13.88 -10.07
CA PHE A 131 -9.21 13.59 -9.38
C PHE A 131 -8.37 12.70 -10.29
N GLU A 132 -7.23 13.21 -10.76
CA GLU A 132 -6.39 12.57 -11.77
C GLU A 132 -4.95 12.44 -11.24
N GLN A 133 -4.36 11.26 -11.41
CA GLN A 133 -2.91 11.09 -11.24
C GLN A 133 -2.18 11.64 -12.48
N LEU A 134 -1.27 12.59 -12.27
CA LEU A 134 -0.50 13.25 -13.31
C LEU A 134 0.73 12.45 -13.77
N THR A 135 1.22 11.54 -12.92
CA THR A 135 2.43 10.73 -13.16
C THR A 135 2.08 9.27 -13.45
N ILE A 136 3.02 8.54 -14.06
CA ILE A 136 2.91 7.09 -14.25
C ILE A 136 4.13 6.46 -13.60
N ASP A 137 3.89 5.60 -12.60
CA ASP A 137 4.96 5.00 -11.82
C ASP A 137 5.95 4.22 -12.71
N HIS A 138 7.24 4.41 -12.50
CA HIS A 138 8.30 3.67 -13.16
C HIS A 138 8.61 2.36 -12.45
N THR A 139 7.59 1.59 -12.09
CA THR A 139 7.72 0.29 -11.42
C THR A 139 7.55 -0.88 -12.38
N TYR A 140 8.03 -2.05 -11.99
CA TYR A 140 7.85 -3.29 -12.73
C TYR A 140 6.38 -3.65 -12.91
N VAL A 141 5.57 -3.48 -11.87
CA VAL A 141 4.13 -3.75 -11.95
C VAL A 141 3.40 -2.77 -12.87
N GLN A 142 3.83 -1.50 -12.94
CA GLN A 142 3.26 -0.56 -13.88
C GLN A 142 3.57 -0.94 -15.34
N GLN A 143 4.76 -1.50 -15.62
CA GLN A 143 5.07 -2.04 -16.95
C GLN A 143 4.18 -3.23 -17.31
N LEU A 144 4.01 -4.19 -16.39
CA LEU A 144 3.11 -5.32 -16.60
C LEU A 144 1.65 -4.87 -16.81
N LEU A 145 1.20 -3.87 -16.04
CA LEU A 145 -0.14 -3.31 -16.19
C LEU A 145 -0.31 -2.65 -17.57
N THR A 146 0.68 -1.86 -17.99
CA THR A 146 0.68 -1.18 -19.30
C THR A 146 0.71 -2.18 -20.45
N ALA A 147 1.41 -3.31 -20.29
CA ALA A 147 1.44 -4.40 -21.28
C ALA A 147 0.14 -5.23 -21.30
N GLY A 148 -0.72 -5.10 -20.29
CA GLY A 148 -1.94 -5.89 -20.13
C GLY A 148 -1.71 -7.29 -19.53
N ASP A 149 -0.51 -7.55 -18.98
CA ASP A 149 -0.14 -8.83 -18.36
C ASP A 149 -0.78 -9.03 -16.99
N ILE A 150 -1.10 -7.94 -16.29
CA ILE A 150 -1.80 -7.93 -15.02
C ILE A 150 -2.95 -6.90 -15.03
N THR A 151 -3.92 -7.13 -14.16
CA THR A 151 -5.05 -6.21 -13.92
C THR A 151 -4.71 -5.21 -12.81
N PRO A 152 -5.40 -4.04 -12.73
CA PRO A 152 -5.20 -3.08 -11.65
C PRO A 152 -5.35 -3.68 -10.24
N ALA A 153 -6.26 -4.65 -10.07
CA ALA A 153 -6.46 -5.33 -8.79
C ALA A 153 -5.25 -6.20 -8.38
N GLN A 154 -4.50 -6.72 -9.34
CA GLN A 154 -3.32 -7.56 -9.09
C GLN A 154 -2.09 -6.75 -8.70
N VAL A 155 -2.00 -5.48 -9.10
CA VAL A 155 -0.87 -4.58 -8.80
C VAL A 155 -0.61 -4.51 -7.30
N LYS A 156 -1.66 -4.28 -6.49
CA LYS A 156 -1.54 -4.10 -5.03
C LYS A 156 -1.00 -5.32 -4.29
N THR A 157 -1.30 -6.52 -4.80
CA THR A 157 -0.89 -7.79 -4.18
C THR A 157 0.36 -8.39 -4.81
N HIS A 158 0.93 -7.76 -5.82
CA HIS A 158 2.05 -8.33 -6.55
C HIS A 158 3.32 -8.37 -5.68
N PRO A 159 4.08 -9.49 -5.67
CA PRO A 159 5.29 -9.62 -4.84
C PRO A 159 6.38 -8.61 -5.20
N GLN A 160 6.40 -8.16 -6.46
CA GLN A 160 7.39 -7.19 -6.98
C GLN A 160 6.80 -5.78 -7.16
N ARG A 161 5.79 -5.40 -6.38
CA ARG A 161 5.13 -4.09 -6.51
C ARG A 161 6.06 -2.90 -6.24
N SER A 162 7.04 -3.07 -5.36
CA SER A 162 8.02 -2.03 -4.98
C SER A 162 9.29 -2.07 -5.84
N VAL A 163 9.33 -2.85 -6.93
CA VAL A 163 10.52 -2.89 -7.79
C VAL A 163 10.49 -1.70 -8.74
N ILE A 164 11.28 -0.68 -8.43
CA ILE A 164 11.49 0.51 -9.27
C ILE A 164 12.45 0.20 -10.42
N LEU A 165 12.11 0.66 -11.61
CA LEU A 165 12.88 0.45 -12.84
C LEU A 165 13.64 1.70 -13.29
N ARG A 166 13.15 2.90 -12.94
CA ARG A 166 13.81 4.17 -13.26
C ARG A 166 13.93 5.01 -12.00
N ALA A 167 15.16 5.32 -11.64
CA ALA A 167 15.52 6.24 -10.57
C ALA A 167 16.82 6.96 -10.97
N ILE A 168 17.04 8.14 -10.40
CA ILE A 168 18.27 8.92 -10.64
C ILE A 168 19.43 8.22 -9.90
N GLY A 169 20.60 8.12 -10.54
CA GLY A 169 21.80 7.52 -9.93
C GLY A 169 21.87 5.99 -9.98
N ALA A 170 20.79 5.29 -9.63
CA ALA A 170 20.78 3.82 -9.53
C ALA A 170 20.93 3.11 -10.89
N ASN A 171 20.35 3.66 -11.97
CA ASN A 171 20.37 3.10 -13.32
C ASN A 171 20.91 4.11 -14.35
N LYS A 172 21.94 3.72 -15.12
CA LYS A 172 22.54 4.58 -16.16
C LYS A 172 21.54 4.94 -17.27
N GLY A 173 21.47 6.21 -17.63
CA GLY A 173 20.69 6.69 -18.78
C GLY A 173 19.19 6.88 -18.51
N SER A 174 18.78 6.98 -17.25
CA SER A 174 17.38 7.28 -16.91
C SER A 174 17.07 8.74 -17.20
N HIS A 175 16.13 8.99 -18.10
CA HIS A 175 15.58 10.33 -18.35
C HIS A 175 14.33 10.56 -17.50
N PRO A 176 13.95 11.80 -17.18
CA PRO A 176 12.63 12.08 -16.61
C PRO A 176 11.54 12.00 -17.67
N ASP A 177 10.34 11.71 -17.22
CA ASP A 177 9.13 12.03 -17.96
C ASP A 177 8.77 13.49 -17.65
N VAL A 178 8.52 14.29 -18.69
CA VAL A 178 8.14 15.69 -18.56
C VAL A 178 6.83 15.90 -19.31
N SER A 179 5.85 16.50 -18.63
CA SER A 179 4.58 16.89 -19.27
C SER A 179 4.18 18.30 -18.89
N ILE A 180 3.52 19.00 -19.82
CA ILE A 180 3.02 20.36 -19.61
C ILE A 180 1.49 20.28 -19.59
N ARG A 181 0.88 20.88 -18.57
CA ARG A 181 -0.57 20.90 -18.38
C ARG A 181 -1.06 22.33 -18.21
N GLU A 182 -2.27 22.61 -18.65
CA GLU A 182 -2.94 23.87 -18.31
C GLU A 182 -3.42 23.84 -16.87
N ILE A 183 -3.21 24.93 -16.14
CA ILE A 183 -3.62 25.08 -14.75
C ILE A 183 -4.49 26.32 -14.59
N GLN A 184 -5.40 26.29 -13.63
CA GLN A 184 -6.30 27.41 -13.32
C GLN A 184 -6.33 27.69 -11.82
N ALA A 185 -6.69 28.91 -11.45
CA ALA A 185 -6.93 29.24 -10.06
C ALA A 185 -8.03 28.35 -9.45
N GLY A 186 -7.80 27.85 -8.25
CA GLY A 186 -8.67 26.91 -7.54
C GLY A 186 -8.37 25.44 -7.81
N ASP A 187 -7.45 25.12 -8.71
CA ASP A 187 -6.90 23.77 -8.82
C ASP A 187 -6.13 23.41 -7.54
N ARG A 188 -6.26 22.16 -7.10
CA ARG A 188 -5.49 21.63 -5.97
C ARG A 188 -4.59 20.51 -6.44
N VAL A 189 -3.33 20.52 -6.02
CA VAL A 189 -2.36 19.49 -6.33
C VAL A 189 -1.86 18.78 -5.07
N LEU A 190 -1.55 17.49 -5.22
CA LEU A 190 -0.87 16.68 -4.22
C LEU A 190 0.39 16.09 -4.85
N VAL A 191 1.54 16.23 -4.19
CA VAL A 191 2.77 15.51 -4.53
C VAL A 191 3.17 14.67 -3.33
N CYS A 192 3.48 13.39 -3.52
CA CYS A 192 3.82 12.50 -2.41
C CYS A 192 4.80 11.39 -2.78
N SER A 193 5.53 10.88 -1.77
CA SER A 193 6.30 9.64 -1.88
C SER A 193 5.40 8.41 -1.89
N ASP A 194 5.98 7.25 -2.16
CA ASP A 194 5.25 5.98 -2.18
C ASP A 194 4.75 5.59 -0.77
N GLY A 195 5.42 6.05 0.30
CA GLY A 195 4.98 5.81 1.68
C GLY A 195 3.62 6.41 2.02
N LEU A 196 3.15 7.43 1.28
CA LEU A 196 1.75 7.85 1.37
C LEU A 196 0.85 6.99 0.49
N SER A 197 1.14 6.91 -0.81
CA SER A 197 0.24 6.28 -1.80
C SER A 197 0.19 4.74 -1.72
N GLY A 198 1.16 4.13 -1.04
CA GLY A 198 1.21 2.72 -0.71
C GLY A 198 0.33 2.33 0.48
N GLU A 199 0.09 3.27 1.41
CA GLU A 199 -0.71 3.05 2.64
C GLU A 199 -2.12 3.62 2.52
N VAL A 200 -2.30 4.71 1.77
CA VAL A 200 -3.57 5.42 1.62
C VAL A 200 -4.07 5.28 0.19
N SER A 201 -5.32 4.82 0.03
CA SER A 201 -5.91 4.61 -1.29
C SER A 201 -6.25 5.92 -2.01
N ASP A 202 -6.24 5.90 -3.35
CA ASP A 202 -6.61 7.06 -4.17
C ASP A 202 -7.98 7.67 -3.79
N SER A 203 -8.95 6.85 -3.40
CA SER A 203 -10.26 7.32 -2.93
C SER A 203 -10.19 8.05 -1.58
N GLU A 204 -9.30 7.62 -0.68
CA GLU A 204 -9.07 8.31 0.59
C GLU A 204 -8.27 9.59 0.39
N LEU A 205 -7.27 9.58 -0.50
CA LEU A 205 -6.54 10.78 -0.93
C LEU A 205 -7.52 11.82 -1.48
N GLU A 206 -8.36 11.43 -2.44
CA GLU A 206 -9.38 12.30 -3.02
C GLU A 206 -10.30 12.87 -1.94
N GLN A 207 -10.80 12.01 -1.05
CA GLN A 207 -11.72 12.42 0.00
C GLN A 207 -11.08 13.47 0.92
N VAL A 208 -9.84 13.26 1.39
CA VAL A 208 -9.14 14.21 2.25
C VAL A 208 -8.95 15.56 1.55
N LEU A 209 -8.50 15.54 0.29
CA LEU A 209 -8.28 16.77 -0.48
C LEU A 209 -9.58 17.56 -0.72
N ARG A 210 -10.73 16.89 -0.82
CA ARG A 210 -12.04 17.53 -0.97
C ARG A 210 -12.60 18.05 0.36
N ASP A 211 -12.52 17.25 1.41
CA ASP A 211 -13.19 17.52 2.68
C ASP A 211 -12.39 18.48 3.58
N THR A 212 -11.11 18.72 3.26
CA THR A 212 -10.19 19.52 4.08
C THR A 212 -9.62 20.71 3.28
N PRO A 213 -10.29 21.86 3.23
CA PRO A 213 -9.85 23.01 2.43
C PRO A 213 -8.53 23.64 2.87
N ASP A 214 -8.12 23.51 4.13
CA ASP A 214 -6.84 24.05 4.60
C ASP A 214 -5.68 23.09 4.22
N PRO A 215 -4.67 23.52 3.44
CA PRO A 215 -3.55 22.66 3.03
C PRO A 215 -2.80 22.05 4.22
N THR A 216 -2.62 22.79 5.31
CA THR A 216 -1.92 22.30 6.51
C THR A 216 -2.69 21.17 7.20
N ALA A 217 -4.00 21.34 7.38
CA ALA A 217 -4.86 20.29 7.91
C ALA A 217 -4.93 19.08 6.97
N ALA A 218 -4.94 19.28 5.65
CA ALA A 218 -4.96 18.20 4.67
C ALA A 218 -3.69 17.34 4.75
N VAL A 219 -2.50 17.95 4.71
CA VAL A 219 -1.23 17.23 4.88
C VAL A 219 -1.18 16.49 6.21
N THR A 220 -1.62 17.12 7.30
CA THR A 220 -1.66 16.47 8.62
C THR A 220 -2.56 15.24 8.61
N ALA A 221 -3.76 15.34 8.03
CA ALA A 221 -4.68 14.21 7.91
C ALA A 221 -4.13 13.08 7.03
N LEU A 222 -3.43 13.41 5.94
CA LEU A 222 -2.79 12.42 5.05
C LEU A 222 -1.68 11.64 5.77
N ILE A 223 -0.80 12.33 6.51
CA ILE A 223 0.24 11.69 7.32
C ILE A 223 -0.39 10.80 8.40
N GLU A 224 -1.42 11.28 9.11
CA GLU A 224 -2.13 10.47 10.11
C GLU A 224 -2.77 9.21 9.50
N LEU A 225 -3.33 9.30 8.29
CA LEU A 225 -3.89 8.14 7.59
C LEU A 225 -2.81 7.13 7.20
N ALA A 226 -1.66 7.59 6.71
CA ALA A 226 -0.53 6.72 6.40
C ALA A 226 -0.02 5.99 7.65
N LEU A 227 0.15 6.72 8.76
CA LEU A 227 0.54 6.17 10.06
C LEU A 227 -0.49 5.15 10.58
N ASP A 228 -1.79 5.46 10.44
CA ASP A 228 -2.86 4.53 10.79
C ASP A 228 -2.86 3.27 9.91
N GLY A 229 -2.45 3.39 8.64
CA GLY A 229 -2.26 2.30 7.67
C GLY A 229 -1.07 1.39 8.01
N GLY A 230 -0.09 1.92 8.73
CA GLY A 230 1.08 1.20 9.22
C GLY A 230 2.39 1.92 8.94
N ALA A 231 2.39 2.87 7.99
CA ALA A 231 3.55 3.65 7.54
C ALA A 231 4.84 2.83 7.56
N HIS A 232 4.87 1.80 6.70
CA HIS A 232 6.03 0.91 6.59
C HIS A 232 7.25 1.62 5.99
N ASP A 233 7.03 2.77 5.35
CA ASP A 233 8.07 3.61 4.77
C ASP A 233 8.03 5.05 5.30
N ASN A 234 9.04 5.84 4.91
CA ASN A 234 9.02 7.29 5.07
C ASN A 234 7.82 7.88 4.30
N VAL A 235 7.18 8.88 4.89
CA VAL A 235 5.96 9.47 4.32
C VAL A 235 6.17 10.95 4.11
N THR A 236 6.25 11.37 2.85
CA THR A 236 6.41 12.78 2.49
C THR A 236 5.29 13.20 1.55
N CYS A 237 4.64 14.33 1.85
CA CYS A 237 3.65 14.89 0.95
C CYS A 237 3.54 16.42 1.02
N ILE A 238 3.09 16.99 -0.08
CA ILE A 238 2.84 18.40 -0.30
C ILE A 238 1.42 18.53 -0.82
N VAL A 239 0.60 19.36 -0.18
CA VAL A 239 -0.70 19.79 -0.72
C VAL A 239 -0.60 21.27 -1.03
N ALA A 240 -1.04 21.66 -2.22
CA ALA A 240 -1.03 23.05 -2.64
C ALA A 240 -2.28 23.42 -3.44
N ASP A 241 -2.77 24.62 -3.19
CA ASP A 241 -3.80 25.28 -3.98
C ASP A 241 -3.16 26.25 -4.97
N VAL A 242 -3.62 26.23 -6.21
CA VAL A 242 -3.20 27.17 -7.25
C VAL A 242 -4.01 28.44 -7.09
N VAL A 243 -3.35 29.55 -6.76
CA VAL A 243 -3.98 30.85 -6.54
C VAL A 243 -3.40 31.89 -7.48
N ALA A 244 -4.21 32.88 -7.86
CA ALA A 244 -3.72 34.01 -8.66
C ALA A 244 -2.70 34.83 -7.86
N VAL A 245 -1.65 35.30 -8.53
CA VAL A 245 -0.66 36.19 -7.92
C VAL A 245 -1.31 37.55 -7.69
N THR A 246 -1.53 37.91 -6.43
CA THR A 246 -2.04 39.24 -6.04
C THR A 246 -0.95 40.12 -5.44
N ASN A 247 0.02 39.50 -4.79
CA ASN A 247 1.26 40.10 -4.28
C ASN A 247 2.41 39.25 -4.84
N GLY A 248 3.64 39.77 -4.87
CA GLY A 248 4.81 39.06 -5.41
C GLY A 248 4.97 37.62 -4.89
N VAL A 249 5.82 36.86 -5.55
CA VAL A 249 6.02 35.43 -5.30
C VAL A 249 7.15 35.22 -4.29
N ASP A 250 6.92 34.38 -3.29
CA ASP A 250 7.97 33.91 -2.38
C ASP A 250 8.72 32.72 -2.98
N VAL A 251 9.99 32.95 -3.28
CA VAL A 251 10.87 31.99 -3.94
C VAL A 251 11.80 31.29 -2.97
N ASP A 252 11.75 31.61 -1.67
CA ASP A 252 12.57 30.95 -0.67
C ASP A 252 11.97 29.58 -0.32
N PRO A 253 12.66 28.47 -0.64
CA PRO A 253 12.07 27.14 -0.47
C PRO A 253 12.05 26.69 0.99
N LEU A 254 10.91 26.14 1.41
CA LEU A 254 10.79 25.38 2.65
C LEU A 254 11.19 23.92 2.38
N LEU A 255 12.06 23.38 3.26
CA LEU A 255 12.60 22.03 3.16
C LEU A 255 12.06 21.12 4.28
N VAL A 256 11.89 19.83 4.00
CA VAL A 256 11.53 18.77 4.98
C VAL A 256 12.28 17.47 4.70
N GLY A 257 12.25 16.55 5.67
CA GLY A 257 12.90 15.24 5.55
C GLY A 257 14.41 15.35 5.70
N ALA A 258 15.14 14.52 4.97
CA ALA A 258 16.60 14.48 4.94
C ALA A 258 17.27 15.81 4.53
N ALA A 259 16.54 16.67 3.81
CA ALA A 259 17.05 17.95 3.37
C ALA A 259 17.22 18.98 4.50
N VAL A 260 16.57 18.78 5.66
CA VAL A 260 16.70 19.68 6.83
C VAL A 260 17.98 19.34 7.60
N GLU A 261 18.87 20.31 7.76
CA GLU A 261 20.07 20.13 8.59
C GLU A 261 19.68 19.77 10.05
N PRO A 262 20.35 18.80 10.70
CA PRO A 262 19.99 18.33 12.04
C PRO A 262 19.88 19.41 13.12
N HIS A 263 20.48 20.59 12.90
CA HIS A 263 20.47 21.72 13.82
C HIS A 263 19.19 22.59 13.80
N GLU A 264 18.26 22.38 12.87
CA GLU A 264 16.98 23.10 12.80
C GLU A 264 15.78 22.26 13.25
N SER A 265 16.03 21.15 13.94
CA SER A 265 15.03 20.23 14.46
C SER A 265 14.32 20.77 15.73
N SER A 266 13.80 22.00 15.72
CA SER A 266 12.95 22.52 16.81
C SER A 266 12.13 23.76 16.46
N THR A 267 11.54 23.89 15.27
CA THR A 267 10.29 24.67 15.11
C THR A 267 9.68 24.46 13.73
N SER A 268 8.44 23.98 13.69
CA SER A 268 7.59 24.12 12.51
C SER A 268 7.40 25.61 12.22
N VAL A 269 7.99 26.11 11.13
CA VAL A 269 7.72 27.46 10.65
C VAL A 269 6.41 27.39 9.85
N LEU A 270 5.33 27.88 10.44
CA LEU A 270 4.12 28.25 9.69
C LEU A 270 4.40 29.54 8.92
N PRO A 271 4.04 29.63 7.62
CA PRO A 271 4.00 30.91 6.93
C PRO A 271 2.98 31.84 7.62
N THR A 272 3.43 33.05 7.93
CA THR A 272 2.70 34.03 8.73
C THR A 272 1.75 34.83 7.83
N HIS A 273 0.55 34.30 7.57
CA HIS A 273 -0.57 35.10 7.04
C HIS A 273 -1.92 34.85 7.76
N ALA A 274 -1.92 34.09 8.86
CA ALA A 274 -3.12 33.89 9.68
C ALA A 274 -3.24 34.94 10.80
N ASP A 275 -4.42 35.57 10.88
CA ASP A 275 -4.88 36.49 11.93
C ASP A 275 -4.69 35.86 13.33
N PRO A 276 -4.00 36.52 14.30
CA PRO A 276 -3.64 35.91 15.58
C PRO A 276 -4.82 35.52 16.49
N ASP A 277 -6.04 35.97 16.18
CA ASP A 277 -7.22 35.78 17.04
C ASP A 277 -8.18 34.66 16.56
N GLN A 278 -7.82 33.88 15.53
CA GLN A 278 -8.58 32.67 15.16
C GLN A 278 -7.97 31.40 15.76
N GLU A 279 -8.41 31.07 16.96
CA GLU A 279 -8.22 29.73 17.52
C GLU A 279 -9.11 28.74 16.75
N VAL A 280 -8.59 28.19 15.65
CA VAL A 280 -9.26 27.13 14.87
C VAL A 280 -9.26 25.86 15.72
N THR A 281 -10.35 25.65 16.46
CA THR A 281 -10.59 24.39 17.16
C THR A 281 -10.96 23.32 16.14
N ILE A 282 -9.94 22.59 15.65
CA ILE A 282 -10.14 21.40 14.81
C ILE A 282 -10.88 20.35 15.64
N ASP A 283 -12.10 19.98 15.24
CA ASP A 283 -12.84 18.86 15.86
C ASP A 283 -12.19 17.52 15.47
N ARG A 284 -11.14 17.17 16.21
CA ARG A 284 -10.38 15.91 16.13
C ARG A 284 -11.22 14.65 16.38
N SER A 285 -12.49 14.78 16.76
CA SER A 285 -13.28 13.68 17.32
C SER A 285 -14.25 13.01 16.35
N ALA A 286 -14.62 13.67 15.25
CA ALA A 286 -15.61 13.16 14.30
C ALA A 286 -15.03 12.11 13.33
N TRP A 287 -13.85 12.37 12.75
CA TRP A 287 -13.18 11.47 11.80
C TRP A 287 -12.69 10.18 12.46
N ARG A 288 -12.01 10.29 13.61
CA ARG A 288 -11.44 9.17 14.39
C ARG A 288 -12.46 8.11 14.82
N LYS A 289 -13.73 8.47 15.05
CA LYS A 289 -14.75 7.54 15.58
C LYS A 289 -15.38 6.66 14.51
N THR A 290 -15.53 7.18 13.29
CA THR A 290 -16.22 6.46 12.21
C THR A 290 -15.29 5.42 11.59
N VAL A 291 -14.07 5.80 11.20
CA VAL A 291 -13.10 4.90 10.55
C VAL A 291 -12.64 3.77 11.50
N ARG A 292 -12.36 4.08 12.78
CA ARG A 292 -11.95 3.08 13.77
C ARG A 292 -13.04 2.05 14.09
N ARG A 293 -14.33 2.42 14.03
CA ARG A 293 -15.45 1.51 14.26
C ARG A 293 -15.58 0.47 13.13
N TYR A 294 -15.43 0.89 11.88
CA TYR A 294 -15.50 -0.05 10.76
C TYR A 294 -14.25 -0.96 10.69
N ARG A 295 -13.07 -0.42 10.99
CA ARG A 295 -11.81 -1.19 10.98
C ARG A 295 -11.76 -2.23 12.10
N THR A 296 -12.18 -1.89 13.31
CA THR A 296 -12.27 -2.88 14.40
C THR A 296 -13.31 -3.95 14.09
N LEU A 297 -14.48 -3.58 13.55
CA LEU A 297 -15.50 -4.54 13.14
C LEU A 297 -14.98 -5.52 12.06
N LEU A 298 -14.23 -5.03 11.07
CA LEU A 298 -13.63 -5.85 10.01
C LEU A 298 -12.58 -6.83 10.54
N VAL A 299 -11.71 -6.39 11.45
CA VAL A 299 -10.71 -7.28 12.09
C VAL A 299 -11.38 -8.36 12.92
N PHE A 300 -12.44 -8.02 13.68
CA PHE A 300 -13.22 -9.00 14.41
C PHE A 300 -13.94 -10.00 13.48
N LEU A 301 -14.50 -9.53 12.38
CA LEU A 301 -15.19 -10.38 11.40
C LEU A 301 -14.20 -11.34 10.70
N ALA A 302 -13.03 -10.84 10.32
CA ALA A 302 -11.96 -11.65 9.72
C ALA A 302 -11.46 -12.71 10.70
N GLY A 303 -11.25 -12.36 11.97
CA GLY A 303 -10.89 -13.30 13.03
C GLY A 303 -11.97 -14.38 13.29
N MET A 304 -13.25 -14.00 13.18
CA MET A 304 -14.36 -14.95 13.29
C MET A 304 -14.41 -15.91 12.10
N LEU A 305 -14.17 -15.41 10.88
CA LEU A 305 -14.13 -16.24 9.68
C LEU A 305 -12.96 -17.23 9.67
N THR A 306 -11.78 -16.80 10.12
CA THR A 306 -10.61 -17.70 10.23
C THR A 306 -10.82 -18.78 11.28
N THR A 307 -11.40 -18.44 12.43
CA THR A 307 -11.74 -19.45 13.47
C THR A 307 -12.80 -20.43 12.98
N ILE A 308 -13.85 -19.97 12.30
CA ILE A 308 -14.85 -20.85 11.67
C ILE A 308 -14.20 -21.76 10.63
N ALA A 309 -13.30 -21.24 9.79
CA ALA A 309 -12.59 -22.02 8.78
C ALA A 309 -11.71 -23.11 9.41
N VAL A 310 -10.97 -22.79 10.48
CA VAL A 310 -10.16 -23.76 11.23
C VAL A 310 -11.03 -24.84 11.85
N ILE A 311 -12.16 -24.47 12.48
CA ILE A 311 -13.11 -25.44 13.05
C ILE A 311 -13.67 -26.35 11.95
N MET A 312 -14.07 -25.80 10.81
CA MET A 312 -14.55 -26.61 9.67
C MET A 312 -13.47 -27.56 9.17
N LEU A 313 -12.22 -27.12 9.08
CA LEU A 313 -11.10 -27.93 8.61
C LEU A 313 -10.81 -29.10 9.57
N VAL A 314 -10.88 -28.86 10.88
CA VAL A 314 -10.79 -29.91 11.90
C VAL A 314 -11.95 -30.89 11.78
N VAL A 315 -13.18 -30.40 11.68
CA VAL A 315 -14.38 -31.26 11.54
C VAL A 315 -14.29 -32.13 10.28
N TRP A 316 -13.86 -31.58 9.16
CA TRP A 316 -13.73 -32.30 7.89
C TRP A 316 -12.52 -33.26 7.84
N SER A 317 -11.63 -33.20 8.83
CA SER A 317 -10.51 -34.14 8.95
C SER A 317 -10.90 -35.46 9.64
N GLN A 318 -12.04 -35.49 10.33
CA GLN A 318 -12.47 -36.64 11.13
C GLN A 318 -13.14 -37.71 10.25
N TRP A 319 -12.79 -38.97 10.50
CA TRP A 319 -13.39 -40.15 9.87
C TRP A 319 -14.16 -40.96 10.91
N TRP A 320 -15.21 -41.62 10.49
CA TRP A 320 -15.98 -42.49 11.37
C TRP A 320 -16.62 -43.66 10.61
N VAL A 321 -16.94 -44.71 11.36
CA VAL A 321 -17.66 -45.90 10.88
C VAL A 321 -18.93 -46.05 11.71
N GLY A 322 -20.08 -46.17 11.07
CA GLY A 322 -21.35 -46.32 11.79
C GLY A 322 -22.39 -47.08 10.98
N ALA A 323 -23.58 -47.27 11.54
CA ALA A 323 -24.68 -47.97 10.87
C ALA A 323 -25.69 -46.97 10.29
N ARG A 324 -26.03 -47.11 9.01
CA ARG A 324 -27.10 -46.32 8.36
C ARG A 324 -27.87 -47.20 7.38
N ASP A 325 -29.19 -47.12 7.41
CA ASP A 325 -30.09 -47.90 6.53
C ASP A 325 -29.78 -49.41 6.51
N GLY A 326 -29.44 -49.96 7.68
CA GLY A 326 -29.14 -51.39 7.86
C GLY A 326 -27.76 -51.84 7.36
N HIS A 327 -26.89 -50.92 6.94
CA HIS A 327 -25.54 -51.21 6.45
C HIS A 327 -24.46 -50.48 7.26
N VAL A 328 -23.27 -51.05 7.32
CA VAL A 328 -22.09 -50.37 7.88
C VAL A 328 -21.54 -49.38 6.86
N VAL A 329 -21.44 -48.11 7.23
CA VAL A 329 -20.97 -47.01 6.36
C VAL A 329 -19.71 -46.36 6.93
N ILE A 330 -18.85 -45.89 6.05
CA ILE A 330 -17.71 -45.03 6.37
C ILE A 330 -18.06 -43.60 5.99
N GLY A 331 -18.08 -42.72 6.98
CA GLY A 331 -18.36 -41.30 6.84
C GLY A 331 -17.14 -40.43 7.09
N ARG A 332 -17.13 -39.26 6.46
CA ARG A 332 -16.18 -38.16 6.73
C ARG A 332 -16.95 -36.95 7.23
N GLY A 333 -16.46 -36.31 8.29
CA GLY A 333 -17.15 -35.20 8.98
C GLY A 333 -17.82 -35.61 10.29
N MET A 334 -18.73 -34.77 10.81
CA MET A 334 -19.49 -35.08 12.04
C MET A 334 -20.64 -36.05 11.75
N SER A 335 -20.72 -37.14 12.52
CA SER A 335 -21.77 -38.16 12.40
C SER A 335 -23.16 -37.64 12.79
N GLU A 336 -23.23 -36.73 13.77
CA GLU A 336 -24.48 -36.12 14.22
C GLU A 336 -24.76 -34.78 13.50
N PRO A 337 -26.03 -34.50 13.14
CA PRO A 337 -26.41 -33.22 12.57
C PRO A 337 -26.32 -32.11 13.62
N VAL A 338 -25.68 -30.99 13.26
CA VAL A 338 -25.62 -29.79 14.11
C VAL A 338 -26.58 -28.77 13.54
N LEU A 339 -27.50 -28.25 14.37
CA LEU A 339 -28.53 -27.28 13.96
C LEU A 339 -29.35 -27.73 12.72
N GLY A 340 -29.60 -29.03 12.57
CA GLY A 340 -30.39 -29.59 11.47
C GLY A 340 -29.68 -29.71 10.12
N VAL A 341 -28.40 -29.34 10.03
CA VAL A 341 -27.58 -29.49 8.83
C VAL A 341 -26.71 -30.74 8.96
N GLN A 342 -26.69 -31.58 7.92
CA GLN A 342 -25.80 -32.75 7.86
C GLN A 342 -24.41 -32.32 7.40
N PHE A 343 -23.43 -32.49 8.28
CA PHE A 343 -22.01 -32.19 8.02
C PHE A 343 -21.18 -33.45 7.77
N SER A 344 -21.83 -34.57 7.45
CA SER A 344 -21.18 -35.81 7.04
C SER A 344 -21.43 -36.10 5.56
N GLN A 345 -20.38 -36.58 4.90
CA GLN A 345 -20.50 -37.23 3.60
C GLN A 345 -20.18 -38.72 3.77
N ILE A 346 -21.06 -39.57 3.25
CA ILE A 346 -20.82 -41.02 3.20
C ILE A 346 -19.86 -41.27 2.05
N VAL A 347 -18.69 -41.80 2.37
CA VAL A 347 -17.62 -42.06 1.39
C VAL A 347 -17.72 -43.48 0.86
N GLU A 348 -18.06 -44.45 1.72
CA GLU A 348 -18.15 -45.86 1.34
C GLU A 348 -19.28 -46.55 2.11
N THR A 349 -20.04 -47.41 1.42
CA THR A 349 -21.08 -48.25 2.02
C THR A 349 -20.64 -49.71 1.91
N SER A 350 -20.47 -50.38 3.05
CA SER A 350 -20.09 -51.80 3.09
C SER A 350 -21.28 -52.68 2.69
N LYS A 351 -20.99 -53.87 2.15
CA LYS A 351 -21.99 -54.90 1.82
C LYS A 351 -22.48 -55.67 3.06
N ILE A 352 -21.96 -55.36 4.24
CA ILE A 352 -22.31 -56.02 5.50
C ILE A 352 -23.61 -55.40 6.03
N LEU A 353 -24.59 -56.27 6.29
CA LEU A 353 -25.81 -55.90 6.98
C LEU A 353 -25.53 -55.80 8.48
N ASP A 354 -25.94 -54.69 9.11
CA ASP A 354 -25.77 -54.44 10.54
C ASP A 354 -26.38 -55.57 11.40
N LEU A 355 -27.47 -56.18 10.94
CA LEU A 355 -28.12 -57.34 11.55
C LEU A 355 -27.27 -58.62 11.62
N GLN A 356 -26.18 -58.71 10.85
CA GLN A 356 -25.26 -59.87 10.84
C GLN A 356 -24.17 -59.75 11.91
N LEU A 357 -24.03 -58.60 12.58
CA LEU A 357 -23.01 -58.39 13.59
C LEU A 357 -23.45 -58.92 14.98
N PRO A 358 -22.51 -59.44 15.78
CA PRO A 358 -22.73 -59.75 17.20
C PRO A 358 -23.31 -58.54 17.97
N ALA A 359 -24.15 -58.79 18.99
CA ALA A 359 -24.86 -57.74 19.72
C ALA A 359 -23.96 -56.62 20.24
N PHE A 360 -22.77 -56.98 20.76
CA PHE A 360 -21.78 -56.02 21.25
C PHE A 360 -21.20 -55.13 20.13
N GLN A 361 -20.95 -55.69 18.95
CA GLN A 361 -20.42 -54.94 17.81
C GLN A 361 -21.47 -54.05 17.17
N ARG A 362 -22.74 -54.48 17.15
CA ARG A 362 -23.87 -53.63 16.73
C ARG A 362 -23.99 -52.39 17.60
N GLU A 363 -23.84 -52.55 18.91
CA GLU A 363 -23.88 -51.42 19.84
C GLU A 363 -22.72 -50.45 19.61
N GLN A 364 -21.51 -50.95 19.33
CA GLN A 364 -20.35 -50.10 19.01
C GLN A 364 -20.49 -49.36 17.67
N VAL A 365 -21.00 -50.02 16.63
CA VAL A 365 -21.22 -49.40 15.31
C VAL A 365 -22.41 -48.42 15.36
N ALA A 366 -23.45 -48.72 16.14
CA ALA A 366 -24.55 -47.80 16.42
C ALA A 366 -24.07 -46.57 17.20
N ALA A 367 -23.11 -46.74 18.11
CA ALA A 367 -22.47 -45.64 18.84
C ALA A 367 -21.44 -44.85 18.02
N THR A 368 -21.19 -45.22 16.76
CA THR A 368 -20.17 -44.63 15.87
C THR A 368 -18.73 -44.81 16.36
N ILE A 369 -17.90 -45.46 15.54
CA ILE A 369 -16.48 -45.69 15.82
C ILE A 369 -15.64 -44.64 15.09
N HIS A 370 -14.87 -43.85 15.84
CA HIS A 370 -13.96 -42.86 15.26
C HIS A 370 -12.73 -43.51 14.62
N ALA A 371 -12.32 -42.98 13.46
CA ALA A 371 -11.13 -43.39 12.75
C ALA A 371 -10.25 -42.17 12.44
N SER A 372 -8.94 -42.39 12.42
CA SER A 372 -7.95 -41.35 12.12
C SER A 372 -7.67 -41.16 10.62
N SER A 373 -8.11 -42.10 9.78
CA SER A 373 -7.95 -42.06 8.33
C SER A 373 -8.90 -43.04 7.64
N LEU A 374 -9.08 -42.90 6.32
CA LEU A 374 -9.83 -43.86 5.50
C LEU A 374 -9.27 -45.29 5.64
N SER A 375 -7.94 -45.44 5.61
CA SER A 375 -7.29 -46.76 5.75
C SER A 375 -7.47 -47.37 7.15
N HIS A 376 -7.61 -46.54 8.19
CA HIS A 376 -7.98 -47.02 9.52
C HIS A 376 -9.46 -47.44 9.57
N ALA A 377 -10.37 -46.64 9.00
CA ALA A 377 -11.79 -46.97 8.92
C ALA A 377 -12.03 -48.29 8.16
N GLN A 378 -11.34 -48.51 7.04
CA GLN A 378 -11.40 -49.76 6.27
C GLN A 378 -10.87 -50.97 7.06
N ARG A 379 -9.80 -50.80 7.86
CA ARG A 379 -9.33 -51.85 8.77
C ARG A 379 -10.36 -52.21 9.84
N ILE A 380 -11.06 -51.22 10.38
CA ILE A 380 -12.15 -51.45 11.34
C ILE A 380 -13.25 -52.27 10.68
N VAL A 381 -13.72 -51.87 9.49
CA VAL A 381 -14.74 -52.62 8.73
C VAL A 381 -14.28 -54.05 8.40
N ASN A 382 -13.01 -54.24 8.00
CA ASN A 382 -12.46 -55.56 7.72
C ASN A 382 -12.39 -56.44 8.97
N SER A 383 -12.07 -55.88 10.14
CA SER A 383 -12.07 -56.63 11.41
C SER A 383 -13.47 -57.09 11.83
N LEU A 384 -14.50 -56.28 11.58
CA LEU A 384 -15.90 -56.64 11.78
C LEU A 384 -16.31 -57.76 10.81
N THR A 385 -15.82 -57.74 9.58
CA THR A 385 -16.02 -58.81 8.58
C THR A 385 -15.41 -60.13 9.04
N CYS A 386 -14.17 -60.11 9.54
CA CYS A 386 -13.50 -61.31 10.05
C CYS A 386 -14.23 -61.93 11.26
N THR A 387 -14.86 -61.11 12.11
CA THR A 387 -15.62 -61.62 13.27
C THR A 387 -16.88 -62.38 12.85
N ILE A 388 -17.57 -61.93 11.79
CA ILE A 388 -18.72 -62.64 11.20
C ILE A 388 -18.27 -64.01 10.66
N VAL A 389 -17.09 -64.07 10.03
CA VAL A 389 -16.50 -65.29 9.45
C VAL A 389 -16.11 -66.32 10.54
N GLU A 390 -15.57 -65.87 11.68
CA GLU A 390 -15.22 -66.74 12.81
C GLU A 390 -16.45 -67.30 13.56
N THR A 391 -17.56 -66.55 13.58
CA THR A 391 -18.83 -66.99 14.21
C THR A 391 -19.68 -67.89 13.30
N GLY A 392 -19.31 -68.04 12.02
CA GLY A 392 -19.85 -69.09 11.16
C GLY A 392 -19.60 -68.92 9.66
N GLN A 393 -18.37 -69.15 9.18
CA GLN A 393 -17.99 -69.92 7.96
C GLN A 393 -16.52 -69.65 7.60
N TRP A 394 -15.70 -70.71 7.67
CA TRP A 394 -14.35 -70.96 7.13
C TRP A 394 -13.64 -69.87 6.27
N CYS A 395 -12.39 -69.55 6.66
CA CYS A 395 -11.42 -68.75 5.89
C CYS A 395 -10.73 -69.60 4.81
N PRO A 396 -10.70 -69.22 3.50
CA PRO A 396 -9.70 -69.74 2.59
C PRO A 396 -8.46 -68.85 2.63
N SER A 397 -7.32 -69.49 2.85
CA SER A 397 -6.00 -68.92 2.99
C SER A 397 -5.47 -68.14 1.77
N ARG A 398 -4.69 -67.09 2.11
CA ARG A 398 -3.72 -66.27 1.34
C ARG A 398 -4.20 -64.95 0.76
#